data_AF-A0A399DXZ4-F1
#
_entry.id   AF-A0A399DXZ4-F1
#
_cell.length_a   1.000
_cell.length_b   1.000
_cell.length_c   1.000
_cell.angle_alpha   90.00
_cell.angle_beta   90.00
_cell.angle_gamma   90.00
#
_symmetry.space_group_name_H-M   'P 1'
#
loop_
_entity.id
_entity.type
_entity.pdbx_description
1 polymer ?
#
loop_
_entity_poly.entity_id
_entity_poly.type
_entity_poly.pdbx_seq_one_letter_code
_entity_poly.pdbx_strand_id
1 'polypeptide(L)'
;MSAAHDHHDQMLYQAWVQVIEWMKEYAAEKGVQFSKESDFPDFIYRMERPYELPTTMMAVSLSDERGEPFFFASVSPRHAKLKHVAFRVPGGHVHYHAHWEEGQGLVLEGKFPLTKEKLYQMADRARVALVRT
;
A
#
# COMPACT_ATOMS: atom_id res chain seq x y z
N MET A 1 4.96 -10.28 24.74
CA MET A 1 4.14 -9.74 23.64
C MET A 1 4.28 -10.73 22.48
N SER A 2 3.84 -11.97 22.68
CA SER A 2 2.57 -12.61 22.30
C SER A 2 2.47 -12.83 20.78
N ALA A 3 2.73 -14.07 20.35
CA ALA A 3 2.78 -14.55 18.96
C ALA A 3 1.58 -14.13 18.07
N ALA A 4 0.43 -13.77 18.66
CA ALA A 4 -0.71 -13.22 17.93
C ALA A 4 -0.41 -11.85 17.28
N HIS A 5 0.40 -10.99 17.92
CA HIS A 5 0.82 -9.72 17.31
C HIS A 5 1.77 -9.97 16.13
N ASP A 6 2.68 -10.94 16.25
CA ASP A 6 3.63 -11.29 15.19
C ASP A 6 2.89 -11.87 13.97
N HIS A 7 1.86 -12.69 14.20
CA HIS A 7 1.02 -13.23 13.13
C HIS A 7 0.21 -12.13 12.42
N HIS A 8 -0.41 -11.22 13.19
CA HIS A 8 -1.17 -10.09 12.64
C HIS A 8 -0.29 -9.21 11.74
N ASP A 9 0.90 -8.84 12.21
CA ASP A 9 1.86 -8.07 11.44
C ASP A 9 2.31 -8.83 10.17
N GLN A 10 2.56 -10.13 10.28
CA GLN A 10 2.92 -10.96 9.13
C GLN A 10 1.81 -10.94 8.06
N MET A 11 0.55 -11.07 8.46
CA MET A 11 -0.58 -11.04 7.53
C MET A 11 -0.79 -9.67 6.90
N LEU A 12 -0.55 -8.59 7.66
CA LEU A 12 -0.53 -7.24 7.11
C LEU A 12 0.50 -7.11 5.98
N TYR A 13 1.72 -7.63 6.16
CA TYR A 13 2.76 -7.55 5.13
C TYR A 13 2.52 -8.48 3.93
N GLN A 14 1.88 -9.63 4.13
CA GLN A 14 1.42 -10.47 3.02
C GLN A 14 0.34 -9.75 2.21
N ALA A 15 -0.64 -9.14 2.88
CA ALA A 15 -1.68 -8.37 2.21
C ALA A 15 -1.11 -7.12 1.52
N TRP A 16 -0.03 -6.53 2.03
CA TRP A 16 0.68 -5.43 1.36
C TRP A 16 1.26 -5.86 0.01
N VAL A 17 1.86 -7.05 -0.10
CA VAL A 17 2.32 -7.58 -1.40
C VAL A 17 1.16 -7.69 -2.37
N GLN A 18 0.00 -8.16 -1.90
CA GLN A 18 -1.20 -8.25 -2.72
C GLN A 18 -1.69 -6.89 -3.22
N VAL A 19 -1.64 -5.85 -2.37
CA VAL A 19 -1.95 -4.46 -2.76
C VAL A 19 -1.00 -3.96 -3.86
N ILE A 20 0.30 -4.22 -3.73
CA ILE A 20 1.28 -3.86 -4.76
C ILE A 20 0.96 -4.54 -6.10
N GLU A 21 0.65 -5.83 -6.08
CA GLU A 21 0.28 -6.55 -7.31
C GLU A 21 -0.99 -5.97 -7.94
N TRP A 22 -2.02 -5.66 -7.15
CA TRP A 22 -3.22 -5.01 -7.68
C TRP A 22 -2.92 -3.64 -8.31
N MET A 23 -2.00 -2.86 -7.74
CA MET A 23 -1.58 -1.58 -8.31
C MET A 23 -0.81 -1.76 -9.63
N LYS A 24 0.07 -2.76 -9.72
CA LYS A 24 0.77 -3.09 -10.99
C LYS A 24 -0.20 -3.54 -12.08
N GLU A 25 -1.17 -4.40 -11.72
CA GLU A 25 -2.23 -4.84 -12.62
C GLU A 25 -3.05 -3.64 -13.11
N TYR A 26 -3.46 -2.74 -12.21
CA TYR A 26 -4.20 -1.54 -12.57
C TYR A 26 -3.40 -0.67 -13.54
N ALA A 27 -2.10 -0.49 -13.27
CA ALA A 27 -1.21 0.30 -14.12
C ALA A 27 -1.15 -0.26 -15.55
N ALA A 28 -0.97 -1.57 -15.68
CA ALA A 28 -0.96 -2.26 -16.96
C ALA A 28 -2.30 -2.15 -17.70
N GLU A 29 -3.42 -2.35 -16.99
CA GLU A 29 -4.77 -2.30 -17.58
C GLU A 29 -5.20 -0.89 -18.01
N LYS A 30 -4.78 0.13 -17.27
CA LYS A 30 -5.23 1.52 -17.45
C LYS A 30 -4.23 2.41 -18.19
N GLY A 31 -3.06 1.87 -18.55
CA GLY A 31 -2.01 2.60 -19.25
C GLY A 31 -1.39 3.72 -18.42
N VAL A 32 -1.31 3.56 -17.09
CA VAL A 32 -0.65 4.53 -16.19
C VAL A 32 0.67 3.96 -15.68
N GLN A 33 1.51 4.81 -15.08
CA GLN A 33 2.80 4.39 -14.57
C GLN A 33 2.68 3.86 -13.14
N PHE A 34 3.24 2.68 -12.87
CA PHE A 34 3.48 2.20 -11.50
C PHE A 34 4.93 2.49 -11.12
N SER A 35 5.13 3.11 -9.94
CA SER A 35 6.46 3.47 -9.46
C SER A 35 6.70 2.95 -8.04
N LYS A 36 7.91 2.40 -7.83
CA LYS A 36 8.44 2.14 -6.49
C LYS A 36 9.02 3.42 -5.93
N GLU A 37 8.40 3.96 -4.88
CA GLU A 37 8.79 5.25 -4.28
C GLU A 37 9.87 5.09 -3.23
N SER A 38 9.81 4.02 -2.43
CA SER A 38 10.85 3.73 -1.44
C SER A 38 10.89 2.26 -1.06
N ASP A 39 12.08 1.82 -0.66
CA ASP A 39 12.26 0.58 0.08
C ASP A 39 12.22 0.85 1.60
N PHE A 40 11.99 -0.19 2.40
CA PHE A 40 12.07 -0.12 3.84
C PHE A 40 13.46 0.35 4.30
N PRO A 41 13.57 1.42 5.11
CA PRO A 41 14.86 1.83 5.65
C PRO A 41 15.53 0.73 6.49
N ASP A 42 14.75 -0.08 7.20
CA ASP A 42 15.29 -1.20 7.99
C ASP A 42 15.66 -2.43 7.15
N PHE A 43 15.35 -2.44 5.85
CA PHE A 43 15.99 -3.31 4.86
C PHE A 43 17.34 -2.74 4.44
N ILE A 44 17.37 -1.45 4.05
CA ILE A 44 18.57 -0.77 3.54
C ILE A 44 19.69 -0.78 4.59
N TYR A 45 19.36 -0.51 5.86
CA TYR A 45 20.34 -0.38 6.96
C TYR A 45 20.44 -1.64 7.84
N ARG A 46 20.02 -2.81 7.34
CA ARG A 46 20.02 -4.04 8.16
C ARG A 46 21.42 -4.56 8.50
N MET A 47 22.43 -4.23 7.67
CA MET A 47 23.78 -4.80 7.75
C MET A 47 23.71 -6.34 7.68
N GLU A 48 24.20 -7.05 8.70
CA GLU A 48 24.12 -8.50 8.84
C GLU A 48 22.82 -9.01 9.48
N ARG A 49 21.94 -8.11 9.95
CA ARG A 49 20.72 -8.52 10.65
C ARG A 49 19.72 -9.19 9.69
N PRO A 50 19.00 -10.23 10.16
CA PRO A 50 18.02 -10.93 9.33
C PRO A 50 16.84 -10.03 8.95
N TYR A 51 16.22 -10.37 7.82
CA TYR A 51 15.07 -9.67 7.26
C TYR A 51 14.10 -10.69 6.67
N GLU A 52 12.86 -10.64 7.14
CA GLU A 52 11.87 -11.69 6.93
C GLU A 52 10.61 -11.18 6.21
N LEU A 53 10.55 -9.88 5.88
CA LEU A 53 9.39 -9.34 5.15
C LEU A 53 9.39 -9.85 3.70
N PRO A 54 8.21 -10.09 3.11
CA PRO A 54 8.07 -10.69 1.78
C PRO A 54 8.48 -9.74 0.64
N THR A 55 8.72 -8.46 0.93
CA THR A 55 9.16 -7.46 -0.04
C THR A 55 10.06 -6.42 0.61
N THR A 56 10.80 -5.68 -0.21
CA THR A 56 11.58 -4.51 0.20
C THR A 56 10.82 -3.21 0.01
N MET A 57 9.75 -3.20 -0.80
CA MET A 57 8.99 -2.01 -1.14
C MET A 57 8.15 -1.55 0.05
N MET A 58 8.39 -0.33 0.51
CA MET A 58 7.61 0.29 1.60
C MET A 58 6.53 1.22 1.07
N ALA A 59 6.82 1.94 -0.03
CA ALA A 59 5.87 2.84 -0.66
C ALA A 59 5.91 2.73 -2.19
N VAL A 60 4.74 2.84 -2.80
CA VAL A 60 4.53 2.77 -4.25
C VAL A 60 3.49 3.81 -4.67
N SER A 61 3.47 4.16 -5.95
CA SER A 61 2.51 5.11 -6.50
C SER A 61 1.98 4.66 -7.87
N LEU A 62 0.84 5.24 -8.24
CA LEU A 62 0.37 5.32 -9.61
C LEU A 62 0.49 6.77 -10.06
N SER A 63 1.16 6.97 -11.19
CA SER A 63 1.47 8.28 -11.76
C SER A 63 0.95 8.42 -13.18
N ASP A 64 0.68 9.67 -13.57
CA ASP A 64 0.34 10.00 -14.95
C ASP A 64 1.55 9.93 -15.88
N GLU A 65 1.36 10.29 -17.15
CA GLU A 65 2.43 10.29 -18.17
C GLU A 65 3.56 11.28 -17.87
N ARG A 66 3.27 12.32 -17.07
CA ARG A 66 4.25 13.32 -16.63
C ARG A 66 5.04 12.85 -15.41
N GLY A 67 4.69 11.68 -14.85
CA GLY A 67 5.27 11.13 -13.65
C GLY A 67 4.70 11.74 -12.36
N GLU A 68 3.63 12.55 -12.44
CA GLU A 68 2.99 13.13 -11.26
C GLU A 68 2.09 12.06 -10.58
N PRO A 69 2.33 11.72 -9.30
CA PRO A 69 1.56 10.67 -8.63
C PRO A 69 0.14 11.16 -8.32
N PHE A 70 -0.86 10.40 -8.73
CA PHE A 70 -2.27 10.67 -8.41
C PHE A 70 -2.82 9.73 -7.33
N PHE A 71 -2.15 8.59 -7.09
CA PHE A 71 -2.54 7.64 -6.04
C PHE A 71 -1.30 7.03 -5.40
N PHE A 72 -1.18 7.15 -4.08
CA PHE A 72 0.00 6.74 -3.33
C PHE A 72 -0.39 5.72 -2.26
N ALA A 73 0.41 4.67 -2.09
CA ALA A 73 0.22 3.67 -1.06
C ALA A 73 1.53 3.39 -0.31
N SER A 74 1.44 3.17 1.00
CA SER A 74 2.60 2.80 1.82
C SER A 74 2.20 1.93 3.00
N VAL A 75 3.08 1.07 3.47
CA VAL A 75 2.87 0.29 4.69
C VAL A 75 3.80 0.74 5.80
N SER A 76 3.35 0.60 7.04
CA SER A 76 4.14 0.92 8.23
C SER A 76 5.42 0.06 8.33
N PRO A 77 6.57 0.64 8.73
CA PRO A 77 7.80 -0.11 8.98
C PRO A 77 7.66 -1.20 10.05
N ARG A 78 8.50 -2.24 9.99
CA ARG A 78 8.53 -3.37 10.96
C ARG A 78 8.53 -2.93 12.42
N HIS A 79 9.32 -1.92 12.74
CA HIS A 79 9.53 -1.46 14.12
C HIS A 79 8.50 -0.42 14.57
N ALA A 80 7.55 -0.04 13.71
CA ALA A 80 6.51 0.93 14.04
C ALA A 80 5.42 0.32 14.93
N LYS A 81 4.80 1.17 15.74
CA LYS A 81 3.57 0.87 16.50
C LYS A 81 2.35 1.26 15.65
N LEU A 82 1.19 0.64 15.90
CA LEU A 82 -0.08 0.90 15.20
C LEU A 82 0.06 0.78 13.67
N LYS A 83 0.50 -0.38 13.23
CA LYS A 83 0.78 -0.64 11.82
C LYS A 83 -0.50 -0.63 10.98
N HIS A 84 -0.38 -0.12 9.77
CA HIS A 84 -1.44 -0.06 8.77
C HIS A 84 -0.84 0.07 7.36
N VAL A 85 -1.66 -0.19 6.36
CA VAL A 85 -1.44 0.25 4.97
C VAL A 85 -2.18 1.57 4.78
N ALA A 86 -1.47 2.62 4.40
CA ALA A 86 -2.02 3.93 4.11
C ALA A 86 -2.20 4.13 2.61
N PHE A 87 -3.31 4.75 2.23
CA PHE A 87 -3.58 5.23 0.88
C PHE A 87 -3.77 6.75 0.91
N ARG A 88 -3.21 7.45 -0.07
CA ARG A 88 -3.32 8.90 -0.19
C ARG A 88 -3.55 9.32 -1.64
N VAL A 89 -4.37 10.34 -1.81
CA VAL A 89 -4.54 11.05 -3.08
C VAL A 89 -3.78 12.37 -2.99
N PRO A 90 -2.59 12.50 -3.61
CA PRO A 90 -1.81 13.73 -3.60
C PRO A 90 -2.64 14.92 -4.11
N GLY A 91 -2.55 16.08 -3.44
CA GLY A 91 -3.36 17.26 -3.78
C GLY A 91 -4.86 17.20 -3.42
N GLY A 92 -5.41 16.02 -3.10
CA GLY A 92 -6.85 15.84 -2.82
C GLY A 92 -7.28 15.87 -1.35
N HIS A 93 -6.36 15.98 -0.39
CA HIS A 93 -6.63 15.81 1.05
C HIS A 93 -7.40 14.52 1.42
N VAL A 94 -7.32 13.48 0.59
CA VAL A 94 -7.96 12.18 0.84
C VAL A 94 -6.93 11.19 1.38
N HIS A 95 -7.26 10.59 2.51
CA HIS A 95 -6.42 9.64 3.23
C HIS A 95 -7.28 8.46 3.69
N TYR A 96 -6.77 7.24 3.53
CA TYR A 96 -7.39 6.04 4.08
C TYR A 96 -6.35 5.19 4.80
N HIS A 97 -6.73 4.57 5.90
CA HIS A 97 -5.93 3.57 6.59
C HIS A 97 -6.63 2.20 6.56
N ALA A 98 -5.91 1.19 6.11
CA ALA A 98 -6.33 -0.20 6.15
C ALA A 98 -5.56 -0.97 7.22
N HIS A 99 -6.31 -1.73 8.02
CA HIS A 99 -5.77 -2.64 9.02
C HIS A 99 -6.08 -4.08 8.63
N TRP A 100 -5.23 -5.02 9.02
CA TRP A 100 -5.56 -6.44 8.90
C TRP A 100 -6.60 -6.82 9.96
N GLU A 101 -7.62 -7.58 9.57
CA GLU A 101 -8.65 -8.14 10.43
C GLU A 101 -8.79 -9.64 10.14
N GLU A 102 -8.75 -10.45 11.19
CA GLU A 102 -8.80 -11.91 11.07
C GLU A 102 -10.10 -12.36 10.38
N GLY A 103 -9.96 -13.21 9.36
CA GLY A 103 -11.09 -13.69 8.55
C GLY A 103 -11.70 -12.68 7.56
N GLN A 104 -11.25 -11.42 7.55
CA GLN A 104 -11.76 -10.39 6.63
C GLN A 104 -10.69 -9.84 5.68
N GLY A 105 -9.42 -9.92 6.05
CA GLY A 105 -8.33 -9.36 5.28
C GLY A 105 -8.03 -7.90 5.64
N LEU A 106 -7.64 -7.10 4.65
CA LEU A 106 -7.47 -5.65 4.87
C LEU A 106 -8.85 -4.96 4.96
N VAL A 107 -9.03 -4.13 5.98
CA VAL A 107 -10.26 -3.37 6.23
C VAL A 107 -9.92 -1.89 6.34
N LEU A 108 -10.49 -1.08 5.45
CA LEU A 108 -10.41 0.38 5.44
C LEU A 108 -11.27 0.97 6.55
N GLU A 109 -10.69 1.89 7.32
CA GLU A 109 -11.38 2.68 8.37
C GLU A 109 -12.19 1.81 9.35
N GLY A 110 -11.74 0.57 9.57
CA GLY A 110 -12.36 -0.41 10.46
C GLY A 110 -13.73 -0.94 10.01
N LYS A 111 -14.18 -0.63 8.78
CA LYS A 111 -15.54 -0.99 8.32
C LYS A 111 -15.63 -1.61 6.94
N PHE A 112 -14.78 -1.19 6.01
CA PHE A 112 -14.95 -1.56 4.59
C PHE A 112 -13.84 -2.51 4.15
N PRO A 113 -14.15 -3.76 3.78
CA PRO A 113 -13.16 -4.66 3.20
C PRO A 113 -12.47 -4.03 2.00
N LEU A 114 -11.14 -4.08 1.98
CA LEU A 114 -10.32 -3.68 0.85
C LEU A 114 -10.21 -4.86 -0.12
N THR A 115 -11.06 -4.85 -1.15
CA THR A 115 -10.94 -5.77 -2.29
C THR A 115 -10.16 -5.12 -3.45
N LYS A 116 -9.76 -5.92 -4.44
CA LYS A 116 -9.16 -5.42 -5.68
C LYS A 116 -10.06 -4.38 -6.34
N GLU A 117 -11.36 -4.64 -6.42
CA GLU A 117 -12.35 -3.74 -7.02
C GLU A 117 -12.43 -2.41 -6.24
N LYS A 118 -12.38 -2.47 -4.90
CA LYS A 118 -12.39 -1.26 -4.07
C LYS A 118 -11.14 -0.41 -4.30
N LEU A 119 -9.97 -1.03 -4.39
CA LEU A 119 -8.71 -0.35 -4.73
C LEU A 119 -8.81 0.32 -6.10
N TYR A 120 -9.32 -0.41 -7.11
CA TYR A 120 -9.51 0.11 -8.47
C TYR A 120 -10.44 1.32 -8.47
N GLN A 121 -11.57 1.26 -7.76
CA GLN A 121 -12.48 2.39 -7.61
C GLN A 121 -11.84 3.60 -6.92
N MET A 122 -10.92 3.39 -5.98
CA MET A 122 -10.18 4.49 -5.34
C MET A 122 -9.18 5.12 -6.33
N ALA A 123 -8.44 4.29 -7.06
CA ALA A 123 -7.48 4.74 -8.07
C ALA A 123 -8.16 5.44 -9.25
N ASP A 124 -9.27 4.91 -9.77
CA ASP A 124 -10.03 5.53 -10.88
C ASP A 124 -10.57 6.91 -10.48
N ARG A 125 -11.14 7.05 -9.27
CA ARG A 125 -11.61 8.35 -8.75
C ARG A 125 -10.48 9.36 -8.60
N ALA A 126 -9.33 8.92 -8.08
CA ALA A 126 -8.15 9.77 -7.95
C ALA A 126 -7.63 10.21 -9.34
N ARG A 127 -7.56 9.28 -10.29
CA ARG A 127 -7.13 9.54 -11.67
C ARG A 127 -8.02 10.58 -12.35
N VAL A 128 -9.34 10.39 -12.33
CA VAL A 128 -10.30 11.32 -12.95
C VAL A 128 -10.23 12.71 -12.33
N ALA A 129 -10.00 12.80 -11.02
CA ALA A 129 -9.95 14.08 -10.32
C ALA A 129 -8.66 14.88 -10.59
N LEU A 130 -7.53 14.20 -10.84
CA LEU A 130 -6.21 14.83 -10.82
C LEU A 130 -5.48 14.82 -12.15
N VAL A 131 -5.65 13.77 -12.95
CA VAL A 131 -4.93 13.65 -14.23
C VAL A 131 -5.61 14.53 -15.26
N ARG A 132 -4.93 15.61 -15.63
CA ARG A 132 -5.36 16.50 -16.70
C ARG A 132 -4.86 15.94 -18.03
N THR A 133 -5.79 15.53 -18.89
CA THR A 133 -5.53 15.23 -20.30
C THR A 133 -5.14 16.47 -21.08
#